data_AF-A0A8H5YNP6-F1
#
_entry.id   AF-A0A8H5YNP6-F1
#
_cell.length_a   1.000
_cell.length_b   1.000
_cell.length_c   1.000
_cell.angle_alpha   90.00
_cell.angle_beta   90.00
_cell.angle_gamma   90.00
#
_symmetry.space_group_name_H-M   'P 1'
#
loop_
_entity.id
_entity.type
_entity.pdbx_description
1 polymer ?
#
loop_
_entity_poly.entity_id
_entity_poly.type
_entity_poly.pdbx_seq_one_letter_code
_entity_poly.pdbx_strand_id
1 'polypeptide(L)'
;MLTRQQTKPTIYMIRHGEKPAKVGKTEPDGLSAQGKERADDLPNVFGADSPYNIGYIMAEHPHKDGGRDRPWKTVEPLADALGLKVHKNIERDDHAGAAKQALAFEGPGNVLLCWEHKSLEGIAKAIGVQGYAAETGWTGEVKYPGDRFDLIWVVPPPYTEITVVGSELVPGLDDGVHVNANGDVPPPSDNCN
;
A
#
# COMPACT_ATOMS: atom_id res chain seq x y z
N MET A 1 22.58 21.30 21.86
CA MET A 1 21.66 20.91 20.78
C MET A 1 21.55 19.40 20.81
N LEU A 2 20.40 18.85 21.20
CA LEU A 2 20.15 17.42 21.06
C LEU A 2 19.88 17.15 19.58
N THR A 3 20.78 16.45 18.90
CA THR A 3 20.51 15.85 17.61
C THR A 3 19.36 14.87 17.81
N ARG A 4 18.16 15.18 17.29
CA ARG A 4 17.11 14.16 17.16
C ARG A 4 17.71 13.03 16.34
N GLN A 5 17.80 11.82 16.90
CA GLN A 5 18.03 10.64 16.07
C GLN A 5 16.89 10.62 15.06
N GLN A 6 17.24 10.79 13.80
CA GLN A 6 16.28 10.67 12.72
C GLN A 6 15.99 9.18 12.56
N THR A 7 14.89 8.74 13.16
CA THR A 7 14.38 7.38 12.96
C THR A 7 14.03 7.26 11.49
N LYS A 8 14.66 6.30 10.80
CA LYS A 8 14.33 6.00 9.42
C LYS A 8 12.83 5.65 9.33
N PRO A 9 12.11 6.15 8.30
CA PRO A 9 10.66 5.97 8.21
C PRO A 9 10.28 4.50 8.02
N THR A 10 9.14 4.09 8.55
CA THR A 10 8.47 2.86 8.12
C THR A 10 7.87 3.09 6.73
N ILE A 11 7.92 2.06 5.89
CA ILE A 11 7.27 2.06 4.58
C ILE A 11 6.02 1.20 4.67
N TYR A 12 4.87 1.80 4.37
CA TYR A 12 3.58 1.14 4.24
C TYR A 12 3.25 0.97 2.76
N MET A 13 2.84 -0.22 2.37
CA MET A 13 2.52 -0.55 0.97
C MET A 13 1.09 -1.05 0.86
N ILE A 14 0.28 -0.37 0.04
CA ILE A 14 -1.11 -0.72 -0.23
C ILE A 14 -1.35 -0.86 -1.74
N ARG A 15 -2.35 -1.64 -2.10
CA ARG A 15 -2.80 -1.74 -3.50
C ARG A 15 -3.77 -0.60 -3.81
N HIS A 16 -3.87 -0.21 -5.08
CA HIS A 16 -4.98 0.63 -5.53
C HIS A 16 -6.34 -0.04 -5.25
N GLY A 17 -7.40 0.76 -5.05
CA GLY A 17 -8.75 0.27 -4.81
C GLY A 17 -9.39 -0.47 -6.00
N GLU A 18 -10.57 -1.01 -5.77
CA GLU A 18 -11.28 -1.93 -6.64
C GLU A 18 -11.45 -1.40 -8.07
N LYS A 19 -11.34 -2.32 -9.03
CA LYS A 19 -11.48 -2.01 -10.46
C LYS A 19 -12.94 -2.12 -10.90
N PRO A 20 -13.40 -1.32 -11.87
CA PRO A 20 -14.67 -1.55 -12.53
C PRO A 20 -14.73 -2.96 -13.13
N ALA A 21 -15.94 -3.53 -13.18
CA ALA A 21 -16.16 -4.80 -13.86
C ALA A 21 -15.71 -4.72 -15.33
N LYS A 22 -15.15 -5.81 -15.84
CA LYS A 22 -14.73 -5.88 -17.26
C LYS A 22 -15.94 -5.76 -18.17
N VAL A 23 -15.78 -5.01 -19.25
CA VAL A 23 -16.75 -4.96 -20.35
C VAL A 23 -16.16 -5.76 -21.51
N GLY A 24 -16.63 -7.00 -21.66
CA GLY A 24 -16.01 -7.96 -22.57
C GLY A 24 -14.57 -8.28 -22.16
N LYS A 25 -13.60 -7.96 -23.02
CA LYS A 25 -12.16 -8.17 -22.74
C LYS A 25 -11.44 -6.91 -22.22
N THR A 26 -12.16 -5.80 -22.09
CA THR A 26 -11.58 -4.51 -21.71
C THR A 26 -11.70 -4.30 -20.21
N GLU A 27 -10.61 -3.86 -19.57
CA GLU A 27 -10.64 -3.33 -18.21
C GLU A 27 -10.87 -1.81 -18.28
N PRO A 28 -12.03 -1.28 -17.84
CA PRO A 28 -12.27 0.17 -17.85
C PRO A 28 -11.38 0.88 -16.84
N ASP A 29 -10.86 2.06 -17.20
CA ASP A 29 -10.02 2.91 -16.34
C ASP A 29 -10.72 3.42 -15.07
N GLY A 30 -9.93 3.90 -14.10
CA GLY A 30 -10.44 4.43 -12.84
C GLY A 30 -10.88 3.37 -11.82
N LEU A 31 -11.33 3.86 -10.67
CA LEU A 31 -11.86 3.07 -9.56
C LEU A 31 -13.34 2.72 -9.78
N SER A 32 -13.76 1.55 -9.31
CA SER A 32 -15.17 1.20 -9.19
C SER A 32 -15.86 2.04 -8.11
N ALA A 33 -17.17 1.85 -7.90
CA ALA A 33 -17.86 2.44 -6.75
C ALA A 33 -17.23 2.01 -5.42
N GLN A 34 -16.95 0.71 -5.25
CA GLN A 34 -16.25 0.17 -4.08
C GLN A 34 -14.84 0.74 -3.95
N GLY A 35 -14.10 0.86 -5.05
CA GLY A 35 -12.75 1.42 -5.02
C GLY A 35 -12.71 2.89 -4.59
N LYS A 36 -13.77 3.64 -4.89
CA LYS A 36 -13.93 5.02 -4.40
C LYS A 36 -14.29 5.04 -2.92
N GLU A 37 -15.18 4.17 -2.47
CA GLU A 37 -15.52 4.03 -1.05
C GLU A 37 -14.28 3.68 -0.21
N ARG A 38 -13.43 2.75 -0.68
CA ARG A 38 -12.12 2.47 -0.07
C ARG A 38 -11.22 3.70 -0.02
N ALA A 39 -11.08 4.40 -1.15
CA ALA A 39 -10.26 5.61 -1.24
C ALA A 39 -10.72 6.71 -0.27
N ASP A 40 -12.04 6.91 -0.17
CA ASP A 40 -12.69 7.89 0.69
C ASP A 40 -12.56 7.52 2.19
N ASP A 41 -12.35 6.24 2.52
CA ASP A 41 -12.15 5.76 3.90
C ASP A 41 -10.69 5.77 4.35
N LEU A 42 -9.71 5.87 3.44
CA LEU A 42 -8.28 5.94 3.81
C LEU A 42 -7.93 7.05 4.83
N PRO A 43 -8.57 8.23 4.86
CA PRO A 43 -8.40 9.19 5.95
C PRO A 43 -8.73 8.65 7.35
N ASN A 44 -9.67 7.71 7.49
CA ASN A 44 -9.98 7.05 8.76
C ASN A 44 -8.88 6.04 9.15
N VAL A 45 -8.24 5.41 8.16
CA VAL A 45 -7.17 4.42 8.37
C VAL A 45 -5.83 5.11 8.67
N PHE A 46 -5.43 6.05 7.82
CA PHE A 46 -4.10 6.65 7.76
C PHE A 46 -4.07 8.14 8.11
N GLY A 47 -5.18 8.71 8.60
CA GLY A 47 -5.31 10.13 8.93
C GLY A 47 -4.36 10.62 10.03
N ALA A 48 -4.46 11.91 10.34
CA ALA A 48 -3.51 12.59 11.24
C ALA A 48 -3.44 11.98 12.64
N ASP A 49 -4.54 11.40 13.12
CA ASP A 49 -4.64 10.75 14.44
C ASP A 49 -4.29 9.25 14.41
N SER A 50 -3.97 8.71 13.22
CA SER A 50 -3.61 7.30 13.06
C SER A 50 -2.21 6.99 13.61
N PRO A 51 -1.95 5.75 14.07
CA PRO A 51 -0.61 5.34 14.48
C PRO A 51 0.39 5.26 13.31
N TYR A 52 -0.10 5.29 12.06
CA TYR A 52 0.73 5.21 10.87
C TYR A 52 1.56 6.47 10.63
N ASN A 53 1.12 7.64 11.10
CA ASN A 53 1.87 8.90 11.05
C ASN A 53 2.44 9.19 9.63
N ILE A 54 1.58 9.21 8.63
CA ILE A 54 1.99 9.37 7.22
C ILE A 54 2.50 10.80 6.97
N GLY A 55 3.73 10.90 6.47
CA GLY A 55 4.37 12.17 6.10
C GLY A 55 4.74 12.26 4.62
N TYR A 56 4.65 11.15 3.88
CA TYR A 56 4.94 11.10 2.46
C TYR A 56 4.07 10.06 1.76
N ILE A 57 3.45 10.46 0.64
CA ILE A 57 2.56 9.61 -0.15
C ILE A 57 3.12 9.48 -1.56
N MET A 58 3.25 8.24 -2.02
CA MET A 58 3.69 7.89 -3.36
C MET A 58 2.64 7.05 -4.08
N ALA A 59 2.48 7.27 -5.38
CA ALA A 59 1.60 6.47 -6.22
C ALA A 59 2.16 6.30 -7.64
N GLU A 60 1.66 5.30 -8.35
CA GLU A 60 1.96 5.06 -9.77
C GLU A 60 1.70 6.29 -10.64
N HIS A 61 2.57 6.51 -11.64
CA HIS A 61 2.37 7.58 -12.61
C HIS A 61 1.11 7.34 -13.46
N PRO A 62 0.10 8.22 -13.38
CA PRO A 62 -1.09 8.13 -14.22
C PRO A 62 -0.75 8.53 -15.66
N HIS A 63 -1.31 7.80 -16.63
CA HIS A 63 -1.26 8.19 -18.04
C HIS A 63 -2.22 9.34 -18.33
N LYS A 64 -1.90 10.15 -19.34
CA LYS A 64 -2.69 11.35 -19.71
C LYS A 64 -4.09 11.01 -20.22
N ASP A 65 -4.30 9.81 -20.72
CA ASP A 65 -5.58 9.30 -21.22
C ASP A 65 -6.47 8.71 -20.10
N GLY A 66 -6.02 8.73 -18.85
CA GLY A 66 -6.72 8.16 -17.70
C GLY A 66 -6.27 6.73 -17.36
N GLY A 67 -5.42 6.11 -18.18
CA GLY A 67 -4.79 4.84 -17.85
C GLY A 67 -3.95 4.96 -16.57
N ARG A 68 -3.84 3.87 -15.80
CA ARG A 68 -2.98 3.80 -14.59
C ARG A 68 -3.28 4.83 -13.49
N ASP A 69 -4.45 5.44 -13.52
CA ASP A 69 -4.83 6.48 -12.55
C ASP A 69 -5.23 5.94 -11.17
N ARG A 70 -5.62 4.66 -11.08
CA ARG A 70 -6.17 4.05 -9.86
C ARG A 70 -5.28 4.24 -8.63
N PRO A 71 -3.97 3.99 -8.66
CA PRO A 71 -3.16 4.14 -7.46
C PRO A 71 -3.14 5.59 -6.95
N TRP A 72 -3.02 6.57 -7.84
CA TRP A 72 -3.13 7.98 -7.45
C TRP A 72 -4.54 8.30 -6.91
N LYS A 73 -5.60 7.91 -7.63
CA LYS A 73 -6.99 8.16 -7.19
C LYS A 73 -7.33 7.49 -5.86
N THR A 74 -6.65 6.40 -5.50
CA THR A 74 -6.87 5.69 -4.24
C THR A 74 -6.38 6.53 -3.06
N VAL A 75 -5.22 7.18 -3.19
CA VAL A 75 -4.58 7.93 -2.08
C VAL A 75 -4.87 9.42 -2.11
N GLU A 76 -5.54 9.93 -3.13
CA GLU A 76 -5.85 11.35 -3.28
C GLU A 76 -6.69 11.90 -2.12
N PRO A 77 -7.79 11.26 -1.67
CA PRO A 77 -8.57 11.77 -0.53
C PRO A 77 -7.74 11.86 0.76
N LEU A 78 -6.86 10.87 1.01
CA LEU A 78 -5.94 10.88 2.14
C LEU A 78 -4.91 12.01 2.06
N ALA A 79 -4.33 12.23 0.89
CA ALA A 79 -3.38 13.32 0.67
C ALA A 79 -4.03 14.68 0.94
N ASP A 80 -5.25 14.89 0.47
CA ASP A 80 -6.01 16.11 0.74
C ASP A 80 -6.30 16.29 2.23
N ALA A 81 -6.74 15.23 2.92
CA ALA A 81 -7.01 15.24 4.36
C ALA A 81 -5.77 15.56 5.22
N LEU A 82 -4.58 15.09 4.80
CA LEU A 82 -3.31 15.34 5.48
C LEU A 82 -2.62 16.64 5.03
N GLY A 83 -3.13 17.33 4.00
CA GLY A 83 -2.48 18.47 3.39
C GLY A 83 -1.15 18.13 2.69
N LEU A 84 -1.00 16.89 2.21
CA LEU A 84 0.18 16.37 1.54
C LEU A 84 0.02 16.40 0.01
N LYS A 85 1.13 16.34 -0.72
CA LYS A 85 1.14 16.09 -2.16
C LYS A 85 1.45 14.63 -2.44
N VAL A 86 0.77 14.04 -3.41
CA VAL A 86 1.11 12.70 -3.92
C VAL A 86 2.29 12.80 -4.89
N HIS A 87 3.39 12.10 -4.60
CA HIS A 87 4.45 11.85 -5.56
C HIS A 87 3.98 10.78 -6.56
N LYS A 88 3.76 11.17 -7.81
CA LYS A 88 3.16 10.30 -8.85
C LYS A 88 3.87 10.37 -10.19
N ASN A 89 5.20 10.40 -10.18
CA ASN A 89 6.05 10.57 -11.38
C ASN A 89 6.91 9.33 -11.70
N ILE A 90 6.63 8.18 -11.07
CA ILE A 90 7.38 6.95 -11.26
C ILE A 90 6.49 5.94 -11.99
N GLU A 91 7.02 5.35 -13.05
CA GLU A 91 6.30 4.41 -13.90
C GLU A 91 5.98 3.11 -13.17
N ARG A 92 4.92 2.43 -13.62
CA ARG A 92 4.41 1.19 -13.03
C ARG A 92 5.49 0.15 -12.76
N ASP A 93 6.37 -0.05 -13.73
CA ASP A 93 7.42 -1.07 -13.77
C ASP A 93 8.79 -0.56 -13.34
N ASP A 94 8.93 0.72 -12.97
CA ASP A 94 10.16 1.27 -12.39
C ASP A 94 10.24 1.00 -10.88
N HIS A 95 10.32 -0.29 -10.53
CA HIS A 95 10.37 -0.73 -9.14
C HIS A 95 11.60 -0.19 -8.40
N ALA A 96 12.74 -0.10 -9.09
CA ALA A 96 13.98 0.42 -8.52
C ALA A 96 13.88 1.93 -8.23
N GLY A 97 13.26 2.70 -9.14
CA GLY A 97 12.97 4.11 -8.93
C GLY A 97 12.03 4.33 -7.74
N ALA A 98 10.94 3.55 -7.64
CA ALA A 98 10.02 3.61 -6.52
C ALA A 98 10.70 3.29 -5.19
N ALA A 99 11.46 2.20 -5.12
CA ALA A 99 12.22 1.82 -3.93
C ALA A 99 13.23 2.91 -3.51
N LYS A 100 14.02 3.42 -4.46
CA LYS A 100 14.98 4.50 -4.22
C LYS A 100 14.29 5.75 -3.68
N GLN A 101 13.15 6.12 -4.26
CA GLN A 101 12.40 7.31 -3.84
C GLN A 101 11.79 7.16 -2.44
N ALA A 102 11.29 5.97 -2.08
CA ALA A 102 10.78 5.68 -0.74
C ALA A 102 11.92 5.71 0.30
N LEU A 103 13.05 5.07 0.00
CA LEU A 103 14.22 4.98 0.89
C LEU A 103 14.96 6.32 1.08
N ALA A 104 14.84 7.24 0.13
CA ALA A 104 15.45 8.57 0.20
C ALA A 104 14.62 9.58 1.04
N PHE A 105 13.47 9.19 1.58
CA PHE A 105 12.65 10.09 2.38
C PHE A 105 13.29 10.37 3.74
N GLU A 106 13.61 11.65 3.99
CA GLU A 106 14.17 12.16 5.24
C GLU A 106 13.22 13.18 5.91
N GLY A 107 11.92 13.16 5.57
CA GLY A 107 10.94 14.04 6.21
C GLY A 107 10.43 13.48 7.54
N PRO A 108 9.57 14.25 8.25
CA PRO A 108 8.83 13.73 9.39
C PRO A 108 7.81 12.67 8.96
N GLY A 109 7.54 11.71 9.83
CA GLY A 109 6.53 10.67 9.58
C GLY A 109 7.04 9.52 8.70
N ASN A 110 6.09 8.76 8.16
CA ASN A 110 6.31 7.53 7.43
C ASN A 110 5.88 7.64 5.96
N VAL A 111 6.28 6.66 5.15
CA VAL A 111 5.98 6.60 3.72
C VAL A 111 4.77 5.69 3.50
N LEU A 112 3.77 6.15 2.75
CA LEU A 112 2.71 5.32 2.18
C LEU A 112 2.91 5.24 0.66
N LEU A 113 2.99 4.02 0.11
CA LEU A 113 3.03 3.80 -1.33
C LEU A 113 1.80 3.00 -1.80
N CYS A 114 1.22 3.44 -2.91
CA CYS A 114 0.06 2.80 -3.53
C CYS A 114 0.35 2.40 -4.98
N TRP A 115 0.16 1.12 -5.31
CA TRP A 115 0.48 0.58 -6.64
C TRP A 115 -0.44 -0.57 -7.07
N GLU A 116 -0.25 -1.10 -8.27
CA GLU A 116 -0.76 -2.41 -8.68
C GLU A 116 0.00 -3.57 -7.98
N HIS A 117 -0.69 -4.68 -7.71
CA HIS A 117 -0.20 -5.74 -6.82
C HIS A 117 1.10 -6.42 -7.27
N LYS A 118 1.32 -6.67 -8.57
CA LYS A 118 2.60 -7.27 -9.02
C LYS A 118 3.75 -6.29 -8.93
N SER A 119 3.49 -5.02 -9.21
CA SER A 119 4.47 -3.96 -8.97
C SER A 119 4.79 -3.81 -7.49
N LEU A 120 3.82 -3.98 -6.56
CA LEU A 120 4.12 -4.01 -5.13
C LEU A 120 5.13 -5.11 -4.77
N GLU A 121 4.98 -6.33 -5.31
CA GLU A 121 5.97 -7.41 -5.12
C GLU A 121 7.37 -6.99 -5.61
N GLY A 122 7.42 -6.37 -6.80
CA GLY A 122 8.66 -5.88 -7.39
C GLY A 122 9.30 -4.75 -6.60
N ILE A 123 8.51 -3.80 -6.10
CA ILE A 123 8.95 -2.68 -5.26
C ILE A 123 9.46 -3.20 -3.92
N ALA A 124 8.75 -4.13 -3.26
CA ALA A 124 9.18 -4.73 -2.00
C ALA A 124 10.55 -5.38 -2.14
N LYS A 125 10.75 -6.18 -3.21
CA LYS A 125 12.05 -6.76 -3.54
C LYS A 125 13.13 -5.70 -3.78
N ALA A 126 12.80 -4.61 -4.47
CA ALA A 126 13.75 -3.52 -4.75
C ALA A 126 14.09 -2.68 -3.50
N ILE A 127 13.18 -2.60 -2.52
CA ILE A 127 13.44 -2.01 -1.20
C ILE A 127 14.44 -2.86 -0.40
N GLY A 128 14.43 -4.18 -0.59
CA GLY A 128 15.31 -5.12 0.10
C GLY A 128 14.57 -6.20 0.89
N VAL A 129 13.24 -6.28 0.77
CA VAL A 129 12.43 -7.31 1.44
C VAL A 129 12.80 -8.68 0.91
N GLN A 130 13.08 -9.59 1.84
CA GLN A 130 13.50 -10.98 1.60
C GLN A 130 12.40 -11.99 1.95
N GLY A 131 11.41 -11.57 2.73
CA GLY A 131 10.30 -12.42 3.15
C GLY A 131 9.37 -11.72 4.14
N TYR A 132 8.58 -12.53 4.83
CA TYR A 132 7.71 -12.11 5.92
C TYR A 132 8.36 -12.46 7.27
N ALA A 133 8.16 -11.62 8.28
CA ALA A 133 8.58 -11.92 9.64
C ALA A 133 7.78 -13.12 10.19
N ALA A 134 8.40 -13.93 11.04
CA ALA A 134 7.81 -15.18 11.54
C ALA A 134 6.46 -14.96 12.25
N GLU A 135 6.30 -13.81 12.92
CA GLU A 135 5.13 -13.42 13.68
C GLU A 135 3.88 -13.21 12.80
N THR A 136 4.08 -12.93 11.51
CA THR A 136 2.98 -12.77 10.56
C THR A 136 2.28 -14.10 10.25
N GLY A 137 2.98 -15.23 10.42
CA GLY A 137 2.56 -16.55 9.95
C GLY A 137 2.64 -16.73 8.43
N TRP A 138 2.88 -15.66 7.66
CA TRP A 138 3.13 -15.75 6.22
C TRP A 138 4.50 -16.38 5.96
N THR A 139 4.59 -17.22 4.94
CA THR A 139 5.83 -17.90 4.56
C THR A 139 6.01 -17.90 3.04
N GLY A 140 7.22 -18.21 2.58
CA GLY A 140 7.52 -18.32 1.15
C GLY A 140 7.89 -16.99 0.49
N GLU A 141 7.75 -16.94 -0.84
CA GLU A 141 8.04 -15.74 -1.64
C GLU A 141 7.06 -14.62 -1.29
N VAL A 142 7.54 -13.37 -1.31
CA VAL A 142 6.69 -12.18 -1.18
C VAL A 142 5.73 -12.11 -2.37
N LYS A 143 4.50 -12.57 -2.15
CA LYS A 143 3.40 -12.57 -3.10
C LYS A 143 2.21 -11.81 -2.55
N TYR A 144 1.67 -10.91 -3.36
CA TYR A 144 0.47 -10.17 -3.03
C TYR A 144 -0.75 -10.95 -3.54
N PRO A 145 -1.72 -11.33 -2.68
CA PRO A 145 -2.94 -12.01 -3.11
C PRO A 145 -3.77 -11.10 -4.01
N GLY A 146 -3.88 -11.47 -5.29
CA GLY A 146 -4.44 -10.61 -6.35
C GLY A 146 -5.96 -10.36 -6.25
N ASP A 147 -6.66 -11.05 -5.38
CA ASP A 147 -8.07 -10.86 -5.03
C ASP A 147 -8.27 -9.87 -3.87
N ARG A 148 -7.23 -9.58 -3.08
CA ARG A 148 -7.29 -8.61 -1.97
C ARG A 148 -7.00 -7.18 -2.42
N PHE A 149 -7.69 -6.23 -1.81
CA PHE A 149 -7.55 -4.79 -2.05
C PHE A 149 -7.21 -4.00 -0.80
N ASP A 150 -7.24 -4.65 0.35
CA ASP A 150 -7.21 -4.03 1.67
C ASP A 150 -5.90 -4.23 2.44
N LEU A 151 -4.92 -4.96 1.88
CA LEU A 151 -3.73 -5.30 2.63
C LEU A 151 -2.81 -4.09 2.83
N ILE A 152 -2.32 -3.97 4.06
CA ILE A 152 -1.28 -3.03 4.43
C ILE A 152 -0.03 -3.83 4.75
N TRP A 153 0.97 -3.80 3.86
CA TRP A 153 2.29 -4.34 4.17
C TRP A 153 3.11 -3.30 4.93
N VAL A 154 3.59 -3.69 6.12
CA VAL A 154 4.41 -2.84 6.98
C VAL A 154 5.87 -3.28 6.87
N VAL A 155 6.72 -2.36 6.40
CA VAL A 155 8.15 -2.60 6.16
C VAL A 155 8.98 -1.57 6.94
N PRO A 156 9.29 -1.85 8.22
CA PRO A 156 10.13 -0.98 9.03
C PRO A 156 11.62 -1.20 8.70
N PRO A 157 12.53 -0.28 9.10
CA PRO A 157 13.97 -0.54 9.07
C PRO A 157 14.30 -1.84 9.83
N PRO A 158 15.23 -2.69 9.34
CA PRO A 158 16.17 -2.44 8.24
C PRO A 158 15.63 -2.74 6.83
N TYR A 159 14.30 -2.85 6.66
CA TYR A 159 13.59 -3.06 5.39
C TYR A 159 13.78 -4.44 4.75
N THR A 160 14.17 -5.42 5.56
CA THR A 160 14.44 -6.78 5.11
C THR A 160 13.20 -7.68 5.12
N GLU A 161 12.15 -7.31 5.84
CA GLU A 161 10.96 -8.16 6.03
C GLU A 161 9.68 -7.33 6.06
N ILE A 162 8.58 -7.93 5.64
CA ILE A 162 7.22 -7.45 5.96
C ILE A 162 6.90 -7.95 7.38
N THR A 163 6.78 -7.04 8.34
CA THR A 163 6.61 -7.39 9.76
C THR A 163 5.15 -7.49 10.17
N VAL A 164 4.25 -6.88 9.40
CA VAL A 164 2.80 -6.95 9.59
C VAL A 164 2.14 -6.96 8.22
N VAL A 165 1.11 -7.80 8.08
CA VAL A 165 0.15 -7.75 6.98
C VAL A 165 -1.19 -7.35 7.59
N GLY A 166 -1.49 -6.05 7.58
CA GLY A 166 -2.73 -5.51 8.14
C GLY A 166 -3.87 -5.49 7.12
N SER A 167 -5.05 -5.08 7.56
CA SER A 167 -6.20 -4.73 6.71
C SER A 167 -6.54 -3.24 6.91
N GLU A 168 -7.00 -2.58 5.85
CA GLU A 168 -7.57 -1.23 5.92
C GLU A 168 -8.85 -1.21 6.78
N LEU A 169 -9.54 -2.35 6.92
CA LEU A 169 -10.78 -2.52 7.69
C LEU A 169 -11.91 -1.59 7.25
N VAL A 170 -12.00 -1.32 5.94
CA VAL A 170 -13.04 -0.49 5.34
C VAL A 170 -14.42 -1.14 5.55
N PRO A 171 -15.35 -0.48 6.27
CA PRO A 171 -16.64 -1.07 6.61
C PRO A 171 -17.43 -1.52 5.39
N GLY A 172 -17.82 -2.80 5.34
CA GLY A 172 -18.66 -3.35 4.27
C GLY A 172 -17.91 -3.72 2.98
N LEU A 173 -16.62 -3.42 2.89
CA LEU A 173 -15.76 -3.87 1.78
C LEU A 173 -14.78 -4.97 2.19
N ASP A 174 -14.26 -4.90 3.42
CA ASP A 174 -13.26 -5.84 3.90
C ASP A 174 -13.94 -6.97 4.70
N ASP A 175 -14.13 -8.13 4.07
CA ASP A 175 -15.07 -9.16 4.54
C ASP A 175 -14.49 -10.57 4.78
N GLY A 176 -13.20 -10.70 5.14
CA GLY A 176 -12.84 -11.78 6.06
C GLY A 176 -11.79 -12.78 5.62
N VAL A 177 -10.54 -12.41 5.89
CA VAL A 177 -9.76 -13.29 6.77
C VAL A 177 -9.97 -12.74 8.18
N HIS A 178 -10.22 -13.62 9.16
CA HIS A 178 -10.20 -13.24 10.57
C HIS A 178 -8.93 -12.45 10.83
N VAL A 179 -9.05 -11.13 11.04
CA VAL A 179 -7.93 -10.42 11.63
C VAL A 179 -7.69 -11.04 13.00
N ASN A 180 -6.43 -11.28 13.33
CA ASN A 180 -6.09 -11.74 14.68
C ASN A 180 -6.47 -10.64 15.70
N ALA A 181 -6.28 -10.89 16.99
CA ALA A 181 -6.61 -9.92 18.04
C ALA A 181 -5.85 -8.57 17.90
N ASN A 182 -4.81 -8.50 17.05
CA ASN A 182 -4.02 -7.31 16.78
C ASN A 182 -4.46 -6.56 15.50
N GLY A 183 -5.41 -7.10 14.72
CA GLY A 183 -5.81 -6.51 13.43
C GLY A 183 -5.03 -7.04 12.23
N ASP A 184 -4.16 -8.05 12.41
CA ASP A 184 -3.35 -8.60 11.31
C ASP A 184 -4.09 -9.69 10.53
N VAL A 185 -3.89 -9.70 9.23
CA VAL A 185 -4.42 -10.68 8.28
C VAL A 185 -3.49 -11.91 8.26
N PRO A 186 -3.96 -13.10 8.68
CA PRO A 186 -3.16 -14.33 8.57
C PRO A 186 -3.00 -14.75 7.09
N PRO A 187 -2.03 -15.64 6.78
CA PRO A 187 -1.83 -16.11 5.42
C PRO A 187 -3.10 -16.76 4.86
N PRO A 188 -3.29 -16.71 3.52
CA PRO A 188 -4.34 -17.49 2.88
C PRO A 188 -4.20 -18.96 3.30
N SER A 189 -5.29 -19.59 3.73
CA SER A 189 -5.24 -21.03 4.03
C SER A 189 -4.83 -21.80 2.78
N ASP A 190 -3.90 -22.76 2.91
CA ASP A 190 -3.39 -23.61 1.81
C ASP A 190 -4.47 -24.45 1.08
N ASN A 191 -5.76 -24.29 1.39
CA ASN A 191 -6.87 -25.06 0.84
C ASN A 191 -7.52 -24.45 -0.41
N CYS A 192 -6.73 -23.89 -1.33
CA CYS A 192 -7.17 -23.60 -2.69
C CYS A 192 -6.11 -24.01 -3.73
N ASN A 193 -5.69 -25.28 -3.67
CA ASN A 193 -5.72 -26.25 -4.78
C ASN A 193 -5.25 -27.62 -4.31
#